data_AF-A0A8T5A7W6-F1
#
_entry.id   AF-A0A8T5A7W6-F1
#
_cell.length_a   1.000
_cell.length_b   1.000
_cell.length_c   1.000
_cell.angle_alpha   90.00
_cell.angle_beta   90.00
_cell.angle_gamma   90.00
#
_symmetry.space_group_name_H-M   'P 1'
#
loop_
_entity.id
_entity.type
_entity.pdbx_description
1 polymer ?
#
loop_
_entity_poly.entity_id
_entity_poly.type
_entity_poly.pdbx_seq_one_letter_code
_entity_poly.pdbx_strand_id
1 'polypeptide(L)'
;MGRDPFEVLWDDPKTFYRELERIFKVGAKVLIKLLVSRINSEFGLNMDPEHFLELMQRGDQISVEKIRLFLKRVAELYEGKDETYNKASILQPS
;
A
#
# COMPACT_ATOMS: atom_id res chain seq x y z
N MET A 1 12.24 20.73 -8.93
CA MET A 1 11.07 20.37 -8.09
C MET A 1 10.97 18.85 -8.12
N GLY A 2 11.00 18.19 -6.96
CA GLY A 2 10.93 16.73 -6.91
C GLY A 2 9.53 16.24 -7.26
N ARG A 3 9.42 15.08 -7.92
CA ARG A 3 8.14 14.40 -8.10
C ARG A 3 7.56 14.01 -6.75
N ASP A 4 6.24 14.05 -6.63
CA ASP A 4 5.54 13.62 -5.43
C ASP A 4 5.85 12.12 -5.18
N PRO A 5 6.27 11.72 -3.96
CA PRO A 5 6.59 10.32 -3.67
C PRO A 5 5.44 9.33 -3.92
N PHE A 6 4.19 9.76 -3.79
CA PHE A 6 3.01 8.96 -4.09
C PHE A 6 2.79 8.79 -5.59
N GLU A 7 3.05 9.82 -6.40
CA GLU A 7 3.10 9.69 -7.86
C GLU A 7 4.22 8.71 -8.28
N VAL A 8 5.39 8.80 -7.65
CA VAL A 8 6.49 7.86 -7.92
C VAL A 8 6.12 6.44 -7.49
N LEU A 9 5.48 6.24 -6.34
CA LEU A 9 4.97 4.92 -5.94
C LEU A 9 3.97 4.38 -6.97
N TRP A 10 3.10 5.24 -7.50
CA TRP A 10 2.08 4.84 -8.46
C TRP A 10 2.62 4.50 -9.84
N ASP A 11 3.58 5.27 -10.34
CA ASP A 11 4.12 5.15 -11.69
C ASP A 11 5.37 4.27 -11.79
N ASP A 12 6.24 4.33 -10.78
CA ASP A 12 7.50 3.59 -10.72
C ASP A 12 7.80 3.11 -9.28
N PRO A 13 7.09 2.08 -8.80
CA PRO A 13 7.31 1.47 -7.49
C PRO A 13 8.76 1.06 -7.24
N LYS A 14 9.52 0.74 -8.30
CA LYS A 14 10.92 0.35 -8.20
C LYS A 14 11.80 1.53 -7.85
N THR A 15 11.62 2.67 -8.52
CA THR A 15 12.33 3.90 -8.15
C THR A 15 11.94 4.34 -6.75
N PHE A 16 10.65 4.26 -6.39
CA PHE A 16 10.21 4.53 -5.01
C PHE A 16 10.94 3.65 -3.98
N TYR A 17 10.97 2.33 -4.21
CA TYR A 17 11.67 1.39 -3.32
C TYR A 17 13.17 1.67 -3.24
N ARG A 18 13.82 2.00 -4.37
CA ARG A 18 15.26 2.34 -4.40
C ARG A 18 15.58 3.59 -3.59
N GLU A 19 14.71 4.60 -3.60
CA GLU A 19 14.90 5.79 -2.78
C GLU A 19 14.74 5.48 -1.28
N LEU A 20 13.78 4.63 -0.92
CA LEU A 20 13.68 4.12 0.46
C LEU A 20 14.93 3.35 0.85
N GLU A 21 15.42 2.44 0.00
CA GLU A 21 16.63 1.65 0.26
C GLU A 21 17.88 2.53 0.35
N ARG A 22 17.95 3.63 -0.41
CA ARG A 22 19.06 4.60 -0.33
C ARG A 22 19.16 5.22 1.06
N ILE A 23 18.02 5.58 1.65
CA ILE A 23 17.90 6.27 2.96
C ILE A 23 17.99 5.26 4.11
N PHE A 24 17.18 4.21 4.09
CA PHE A 24 16.99 3.28 5.20
C PHE A 24 17.82 1.99 5.09
N LYS A 25 18.54 1.79 3.97
CA LYS A 25 19.30 0.56 3.68
C LYS A 25 18.40 -0.67 3.83
N VAL A 26 18.87 -1.69 4.52
CA VAL A 26 18.12 -2.92 4.80
C VAL A 26 16.79 -2.65 5.52
N GLY A 27 16.67 -1.53 6.23
CA GLY A 27 15.44 -1.11 6.90
C GLY A 27 14.27 -0.88 5.94
N ALA A 28 14.52 -0.52 4.67
CA ALA A 28 13.47 -0.33 3.68
C ALA A 28 12.64 -1.61 3.46
N LYS A 29 13.30 -2.78 3.44
CA LYS A 29 12.63 -4.08 3.31
C LYS A 29 11.69 -4.35 4.49
N VAL A 30 12.16 -4.05 5.70
CA VAL A 30 11.37 -4.22 6.93
C VAL A 30 10.15 -3.31 6.89
N LEU A 31 10.32 -2.03 6.53
CA LEU A 31 9.23 -1.06 6.46
C LEU A 31 8.13 -1.48 5.47
N ILE A 32 8.51 -1.90 4.25
CA ILE A 32 7.54 -2.36 3.25
C ILE A 32 6.76 -3.58 3.74
N LYS A 33 7.46 -4.56 4.33
CA LYS A 33 6.80 -5.78 4.83
C LYS A 33 5.85 -5.49 5.99
N LEU A 34 6.23 -4.58 6.89
CA LEU A 34 5.38 -4.13 8.00
C LEU A 34 4.14 -3.41 7.49
N LEU A 35 4.29 -2.53 6.50
CA LEU A 35 3.18 -1.83 5.87
C LEU A 35 2.16 -2.82 5.29
N VAL A 36 2.62 -3.77 4.46
CA VAL A 36 1.74 -4.76 3.83
C VAL A 36 1.09 -5.66 4.87
N SER A 37 1.85 -6.14 5.85
CA SER A 37 1.31 -6.95 6.96
C SER A 37 0.22 -6.21 7.74
N ARG A 38 0.43 -4.92 8.00
CA ARG A 38 -0.56 -4.09 8.70
C ARG A 38 -1.82 -3.90 7.87
N ILE A 39 -1.69 -3.58 6.58
CA ILE A 39 -2.81 -3.45 5.65
C ILE A 39 -3.62 -4.75 5.60
N ASN A 40 -2.95 -5.90 5.46
CA ASN A 40 -3.62 -7.19 5.46
C ASN A 40 -4.42 -7.44 6.74
N SER A 41 -3.79 -7.22 7.90
CA SER A 41 -4.46 -7.42 9.19
C SER A 41 -5.66 -6.49 9.38
N GLU A 42 -5.59 -5.27 8.84
CA GLU A 42 -6.64 -4.27 9.03
C GLU A 42 -7.84 -4.50 8.10
N PHE A 43 -7.60 -5.03 6.90
CA PHE A 43 -8.63 -5.19 5.86
C PHE A 43 -8.98 -6.64 5.53
N GLY A 44 -8.41 -7.61 6.24
CA GLY A 44 -8.60 -9.04 5.95
C GLY A 44 -8.06 -9.45 4.57
N LEU A 45 -7.03 -8.75 4.08
CA LEU A 45 -6.37 -9.08 2.81
C LEU A 45 -5.27 -10.13 3.03
N ASN A 46 -4.87 -10.78 1.95
CA ASN A 46 -3.91 -11.88 1.95
C ASN A 46 -2.71 -11.65 1.00
N MET A 47 -2.29 -10.39 0.83
CA MET A 47 -1.11 -10.07 0.02
C MET A 47 0.16 -10.52 0.75
N ASP A 48 0.92 -11.47 0.21
CA ASP A 48 2.20 -11.86 0.82
C ASP A 48 3.18 -10.65 0.83
N PRO A 49 3.67 -10.21 2.01
CA PRO A 49 4.62 -9.11 2.10
C PRO A 49 5.93 -9.33 1.32
N GLU A 50 6.43 -10.57 1.24
CA GLU A 50 7.61 -10.88 0.43
C GLU A 50 7.30 -10.73 -1.05
N HIS A 51 6.17 -11.29 -1.50
CA HIS A 51 5.74 -11.14 -2.87
C HIS A 51 5.55 -9.67 -3.27
N PHE A 52 4.92 -8.85 -2.41
CA PHE A 52 4.75 -7.43 -2.68
C PHE A 52 6.09 -6.70 -2.85
N LEU A 53 7.06 -7.00 -1.97
CA LEU A 53 8.41 -6.45 -2.07
C LEU A 53 9.09 -6.87 -3.38
N GLU A 54 8.96 -8.12 -3.80
CA GLU A 54 9.50 -8.59 -5.09
C GLU A 54 8.89 -7.82 -6.26
N LEU A 55 7.57 -7.58 -6.26
CA LEU A 55 6.90 -6.79 -7.30
C LEU A 55 7.50 -5.39 -7.39
N MET A 56 7.74 -4.74 -6.24
CA MET A 56 8.36 -3.40 -6.22
C MET A 56 9.77 -3.45 -6.81
N GLN A 57 10.56 -4.48 -6.50
CA GLN A 57 11.95 -4.60 -6.98
C GLN A 57 12.05 -4.91 -8.48
N ARG A 58 11.12 -5.71 -9.02
CA ARG A 58 11.08 -6.04 -10.45
C ARG A 58 10.82 -4.78 -11.28
N GLY A 59 9.72 -4.08 -10.98
CA GLY A 59 9.31 -2.87 -11.68
C GLY A 59 8.91 -3.06 -13.15
N ASP A 60 8.67 -4.30 -13.59
CA ASP A 60 8.05 -4.56 -14.88
C ASP A 60 6.55 -4.18 -14.86
N GLN A 61 5.96 -3.96 -16.04
CA GLN A 61 4.58 -3.50 -16.16
C GLN A 61 3.58 -4.39 -15.41
N ILE A 62 3.78 -5.70 -15.43
CA ILE A 62 2.89 -6.66 -14.74
C ILE A 62 2.97 -6.43 -13.23
N SER A 63 4.18 -6.21 -12.70
CA SER A 63 4.41 -5.95 -11.30
C SER A 63 3.81 -4.62 -10.85
N VAL A 64 3.96 -3.57 -11.67
CA VAL A 64 3.34 -2.26 -11.43
C VAL A 64 1.82 -2.37 -11.37
N GLU A 65 1.19 -3.04 -12.33
CA GLU A 65 -0.26 -3.21 -12.34
C GLU A 65 -0.78 -4.02 -11.15
N LYS A 66 -0.07 -5.06 -10.71
CA LYS A 66 -0.42 -5.81 -9.50
C LYS A 66 -0.38 -4.93 -8.24
N ILE A 67 0.64 -4.08 -8.10
CA ILE A 67 0.74 -3.14 -6.99
C ILE A 67 -0.41 -2.13 -7.04
N ARG A 68 -0.71 -1.57 -8.21
CA ARG A 68 -1.84 -0.63 -8.39
C ARG A 68 -3.17 -1.27 -8.01
N LEU A 69 -3.44 -2.49 -8.47
CA LEU A 69 -4.66 -3.22 -8.12
C LEU A 69 -4.78 -3.44 -6.61
N PHE A 70 -3.68 -3.80 -5.94
CA PHE A 70 -3.67 -3.92 -4.50
C PHE A 70 -3.97 -2.60 -3.79
N LEU A 71 -3.30 -1.51 -4.17
CA LEU A 71 -3.51 -0.18 -3.56
C LEU A 71 -4.91 0.37 -3.82
N LYS A 72 -5.47 0.17 -5.03
CA LYS A 72 -6.87 0.53 -5.34
C LYS A 72 -7.84 -0.21 -4.43
N ARG A 73 -7.65 -1.52 -4.27
CA ARG A 73 -8.49 -2.33 -3.36
C ARG A 73 -8.42 -1.83 -1.92
N VAL A 74 -7.24 -1.39 -1.46
CA VAL A 74 -7.10 -0.78 -0.13
C VAL A 74 -7.90 0.52 -0.04
N ALA A 75 -7.83 1.39 -1.05
CA ALA A 75 -8.59 2.64 -1.08
C ALA A 75 -10.12 2.40 -1.04
N GLU A 76 -10.61 1.48 -1.87
CA GLU A 76 -12.04 1.10 -1.91
C GLU A 76 -12.54 0.57 -0.55
N LEU A 77 -11.71 -0.22 0.14
CA LEU A 77 -12.05 -0.75 1.46
C LEU A 77 -12.03 0.31 2.55
N TYR A 78 -11.19 1.34 2.43
CA TYR A 78 -11.20 2.50 3.33
C TYR A 78 -12.47 3.34 3.14
N GLU A 79 -12.84 3.65 1.89
CA GLU A 79 -14.06 4.40 1.59
C GLU A 79 -15.32 3.67 2.10
N GLY A 80 -15.41 2.36 1.88
CA GLY A 80 -16.51 1.54 2.40
C GLY A 80 -16.54 1.45 3.94
N LYS A 81 -15.39 1.55 4.61
CA LYS A 81 -15.27 1.56 6.07
C LYS A 81 -15.77 2.90 6.65
N ASP A 82 -15.40 4.02 6.04
CA ASP A 82 -15.90 5.35 6.47
C ASP A 82 -17.44 5.44 6.37
N GLU A 83 -18.05 4.85 5.35
CA GLU A 83 -19.51 4.79 5.25
C GLU A 83 -20.17 3.92 6.34
N THR A 84 -19.53 2.83 6.75
CA THR A 84 -20.05 1.94 7.81
C THR A 84 -19.89 2.55 9.20
N TYR A 85 -18.78 3.24 9.48
CA TYR A 85 -18.60 4.01 10.72
C TYR A 85 -19.60 5.16 10.80
N ASN A 86 -19.80 5.93 9.72
CA ASN A 86 -20.77 7.03 9.70
C ASN A 86 -22.21 6.54 9.94
N LYS A 87 -22.61 5.38 9.38
CA LYS A 87 -23.95 4.80 9.64
C LYS A 87 -24.09 4.28 11.07
N ALA A 88 -23.05 3.69 11.66
CA ALA A 88 -23.08 3.19 13.03
C ALA A 88 -23.19 4.32 14.07
N SER A 89 -22.63 5.50 13.79
CA SER A 89 -22.72 6.69 14.65
C SER A 89 -24.09 7.37 14.64
N ILE A 90 -24.89 7.19 13.59
CA ILE A 90 -26.23 7.80 13.45
C ILE A 90 -27.32 6.95 14.15
N LEU A 91 -27.04 5.68 14.46
CA LEU A 91 -28.00 4.73 15.02
C LEU A 91 -27.96 4.59 16.56
N GLN A 92 -27.25 5.46 17.28
CA GLN A 92 -27.37 5.51 18.75
C GLN A 92 -28.54 6.43 19.15
N PRO A 93 -29.64 5.89 19.71
CA PRO A 93 -30.69 6.73 20.25
C PRO A 93 -30.17 7.47 21.49
N SER A 94 -30.40 8.78 21.51
CA SER A 94 -30.25 9.69 22.65
C SER A 94 -31.14 9.29 23.83
#